data_AF-A0A7S4BA10-F1
#
_entry.id   AF-A0A7S4BA10-F1
#
_cell.length_a   1.000
_cell.length_b   1.000
_cell.length_c   1.000
_cell.angle_alpha   90.00
_cell.angle_beta   90.00
_cell.angle_gamma   90.00
#
_symmetry.space_group_name_H-M   'P 1'
#
loop_
_entity.id
_entity.type
_entity.pdbx_description
1 polymer ?
#
loop_
_entity_poly.entity_id
_entity_poly.type
_entity_poly.pdbx_seq_one_letter_code
_entity_poly.pdbx_strand_id
1 'polypeptide(L)'
;RRSVPTVVMATIDLATVGGVGDGVTSNTKLIKAMISLIAAAGGGSLLVQGEKSRFLTGPFNLTSNMRLIVSKGATLLGSTELSEWPLIAPLPSYGQGRDHAGPRRASLVHGFNLRNVSISGGGIIDGQGAFWWGRHNAPHAEKFTRGHLIELVSSRQIEIANLTLINSPFWTVHPAFCKDVHAHHLTILNPRDSPNTDGIDPDSTSDVVLHDNYISTGDDCHAIKSGWDASGYQTGVPSRNISIYDTFCETRAAAVCIGSEMSGGVENVRVSAARQCAKRLGRNARRVHRRRWADGMGEGGYMNARARACAWLCACGRACLCK
;
A
#
# COMPACT_ATOMS: atom_id res chain seq x y z
N ARG A 1 8.91 -23.72 34.66
CA ARG A 1 8.84 -22.94 33.40
C ARG A 1 8.04 -23.78 32.40
N ARG A 2 6.73 -23.50 32.21
CA ARG A 2 5.94 -24.17 31.18
C ARG A 2 6.26 -23.50 29.85
N SER A 3 6.80 -24.26 28.89
CA SER A 3 6.99 -23.82 27.52
C SER A 3 5.63 -23.44 26.94
N VAL A 4 5.47 -22.17 26.55
CA VAL A 4 4.34 -21.74 25.74
C VAL A 4 4.42 -22.52 24.42
N PRO A 5 3.41 -23.31 24.03
CA PRO A 5 3.42 -24.00 22.75
C PRO A 5 3.47 -22.92 21.67
N THR A 6 4.55 -22.89 20.90
CA THR A 6 4.58 -22.13 19.66
C THR A 6 3.60 -22.82 18.72
N VAL A 7 2.38 -22.28 18.61
CA VAL A 7 1.42 -22.74 17.61
C VAL A 7 2.11 -22.54 16.26
N VAL A 8 2.54 -23.64 15.62
CA VAL A 8 3.04 -23.58 14.26
C VAL A 8 1.85 -23.18 13.40
N MET A 9 1.80 -21.92 12.99
CA MET A 9 0.78 -21.41 12.09
C MET A 9 0.80 -22.23 10.81
N ALA A 10 -0.29 -22.95 10.53
CA ALA A 10 -0.40 -23.81 9.36
C ALA A 10 -0.11 -23.00 8.09
N THR A 11 0.83 -23.46 7.26
CA THR A 11 1.22 -22.80 6.02
C THR A 11 0.65 -23.58 4.85
N ILE A 12 -0.13 -22.92 4.00
CA ILE A 12 -0.67 -23.47 2.76
C ILE A 12 0.08 -22.82 1.60
N ASP A 13 0.84 -23.62 0.86
CA ASP A 13 1.55 -23.19 -0.34
C ASP A 13 0.67 -23.28 -1.57
N LEU A 14 0.47 -22.13 -2.24
CA LEU A 14 -0.32 -22.00 -3.46
C LEU A 14 0.12 -22.97 -4.55
N ALA A 15 1.44 -23.13 -4.76
CA ALA A 15 1.95 -24.01 -5.80
C ALA A 15 1.66 -25.49 -5.49
N THR A 16 1.86 -25.89 -4.22
CA THR A 16 1.63 -27.26 -3.76
C THR A 16 0.15 -27.68 -3.85
N VAL A 17 -0.79 -26.74 -3.74
CA VAL A 17 -2.23 -27.02 -3.85
C VAL A 17 -2.81 -26.82 -5.25
N GLY A 18 -1.95 -26.76 -6.28
CA GLY A 18 -2.35 -26.72 -7.69
C GLY A 18 -2.46 -25.31 -8.29
N GLY A 19 -1.92 -24.29 -7.62
CA GLY A 19 -1.78 -22.96 -8.19
C GLY A 19 -0.79 -22.96 -9.36
N VAL A 20 -1.15 -22.26 -10.43
CA VAL A 20 -0.38 -22.23 -11.68
C VAL A 20 0.30 -20.87 -11.82
N GLY A 21 1.64 -20.91 -11.87
CA GLY A 21 2.51 -19.73 -11.90
C GLY A 21 2.92 -19.27 -13.31
N ASP A 22 2.06 -19.43 -14.32
CA ASP A 22 2.32 -19.12 -15.74
C ASP A 22 2.05 -17.65 -16.13
N GLY A 23 1.46 -16.87 -15.22
CA GLY A 23 1.04 -15.48 -15.45
C GLY A 23 -0.23 -15.32 -16.28
N VAL A 24 -0.96 -16.40 -16.54
CA VAL A 24 -2.16 -16.43 -17.40
C VAL A 24 -3.34 -17.12 -16.68
N THR A 25 -3.08 -18.23 -15.99
CA THR A 25 -4.11 -18.99 -15.29
C THR A 25 -4.56 -18.23 -14.03
N SER A 26 -5.86 -17.93 -13.95
CA SER A 26 -6.42 -17.26 -12.76
C SER A 26 -6.45 -18.20 -11.55
N ASN A 27 -5.70 -17.82 -10.52
CA ASN A 27 -5.63 -18.51 -9.23
C ASN A 27 -6.65 -17.96 -8.22
N THR A 28 -7.51 -17.02 -8.63
CA THR A 28 -8.41 -16.26 -7.74
C THR A 28 -9.29 -17.17 -6.87
N LYS A 29 -9.90 -18.20 -7.48
CA LYS A 29 -10.78 -19.13 -6.75
C LYS A 29 -10.00 -19.94 -5.73
N LEU A 30 -8.80 -20.41 -6.11
CA LEU A 30 -7.94 -21.20 -5.25
C LEU A 30 -7.42 -20.39 -4.06
N ILE A 31 -6.94 -19.17 -4.30
CA ILE A 31 -6.49 -18.26 -3.23
C ILE A 31 -7.61 -17.98 -2.24
N LYS A 32 -8.83 -17.68 -2.72
CA LYS A 32 -10.00 -17.47 -1.84
C LYS A 32 -10.33 -18.71 -1.02
N ALA A 33 -10.26 -19.91 -1.60
CA ALA A 33 -10.48 -21.15 -0.88
C ALA A 33 -9.40 -21.39 0.20
N MET A 34 -8.13 -21.15 -0.10
CA MET A 34 -7.04 -21.26 0.87
C MET A 34 -7.22 -20.29 2.04
N ILE A 35 -7.63 -19.05 1.79
CA ILE A 35 -7.86 -18.07 2.86
C ILE A 35 -9.05 -18.49 3.74
N SER A 36 -10.11 -19.04 3.16
CA SER A 36 -11.23 -19.60 3.94
C SER A 36 -10.78 -20.74 4.85
N LEU A 37 -9.87 -21.62 4.38
CA LEU A 37 -9.29 -22.69 5.21
C LEU A 37 -8.43 -22.13 6.35
N ILE A 38 -7.60 -21.11 6.06
CA ILE A 38 -6.79 -20.41 7.08
C ILE A 38 -7.68 -19.75 8.13
N ALA A 39 -8.79 -19.13 7.71
CA ALA A 39 -9.76 -18.51 8.60
C ALA A 39 -10.42 -19.55 9.51
N ALA A 40 -10.86 -20.69 8.94
CA ALA A 40 -11.47 -21.78 9.68
C ALA A 40 -10.50 -22.43 10.69
N ALA A 41 -9.20 -22.43 10.40
CA ALA A 41 -8.15 -22.88 11.31
C ALA A 41 -7.81 -21.86 12.41
N GLY A 42 -8.40 -20.66 12.40
CA GLY A 42 -8.15 -19.59 13.37
C GLY A 42 -6.89 -18.76 13.09
N GLY A 43 -6.21 -19.02 11.98
CA GLY A 43 -4.96 -18.37 11.59
C GLY A 43 -4.05 -19.29 10.79
N GLY A 44 -3.02 -18.73 10.18
CA GLY A 44 -2.14 -19.50 9.29
C GLY A 44 -1.34 -18.63 8.33
N SER A 45 -0.83 -19.24 7.27
CA SER A 45 -0.03 -18.54 6.27
C SER A 45 -0.40 -19.01 4.87
N LEU A 46 -0.62 -18.05 3.98
CA LEU A 46 -0.71 -18.31 2.55
C LEU A 46 0.67 -18.02 1.95
N LEU A 47 1.32 -19.06 1.43
CA LEU A 47 2.65 -18.98 0.83
C LEU A 47 2.51 -18.96 -0.70
N VAL A 48 3.11 -17.97 -1.34
CA VAL A 48 3.24 -17.83 -2.79
C VAL A 48 4.72 -17.92 -3.11
N GLN A 49 5.14 -19.04 -3.70
CA GLN A 49 6.54 -19.31 -4.01
C GLN A 49 6.70 -19.98 -5.37
N GLY A 50 7.92 -19.94 -5.89
CA GLY A 50 8.29 -20.51 -7.19
C GLY A 50 9.29 -19.62 -7.91
N GLU A 51 10.30 -20.20 -8.54
CA GLU A 51 11.30 -19.43 -9.27
C GLU A 51 10.72 -18.89 -10.57
N LYS A 52 10.74 -17.56 -10.72
CA LYS A 52 10.19 -16.86 -11.90
C LYS A 52 8.70 -17.17 -12.15
N SER A 53 7.98 -17.61 -11.12
CA SER A 53 6.56 -17.95 -11.20
C SER A 53 5.69 -16.70 -11.02
N ARG A 54 4.68 -16.54 -11.87
CA ARG A 54 3.72 -15.43 -11.84
C ARG A 54 2.32 -16.00 -11.59
N PHE A 55 1.75 -15.78 -10.42
CA PHE A 55 0.42 -16.26 -10.07
C PHE A 55 -0.61 -15.17 -10.32
N LEU A 56 -1.34 -15.27 -11.43
CA LEU A 56 -2.40 -14.32 -11.78
C LEU A 56 -3.59 -14.47 -10.82
N THR A 57 -4.12 -13.36 -10.31
CA THR A 57 -5.32 -13.33 -9.48
C THR A 57 -6.04 -11.99 -9.58
N GLY A 58 -7.37 -12.01 -9.48
CA GLY A 58 -8.16 -10.85 -9.13
C GLY A 58 -8.12 -10.57 -7.61
N PRO A 59 -8.83 -9.52 -7.17
CA PRO A 59 -9.00 -9.16 -5.77
C PRO A 59 -9.39 -10.31 -4.82
N PHE A 60 -8.77 -10.34 -3.65
CA PHE A 60 -9.11 -11.23 -2.54
C PHE A 60 -8.99 -10.54 -1.18
N ASN A 61 -9.76 -11.04 -0.21
CA ASN A 61 -9.75 -10.55 1.16
C ASN A 61 -8.85 -11.43 2.03
N LEU A 62 -7.97 -10.83 2.83
CA LEU A 62 -7.26 -11.50 3.91
C LEU A 62 -8.18 -11.80 5.09
N THR A 63 -7.70 -12.62 6.03
CA THR A 63 -8.36 -12.93 7.31
C THR A 63 -7.45 -12.60 8.50
N SER A 64 -8.01 -12.55 9.71
CA SER A 64 -7.23 -12.30 10.93
C SER A 64 -6.27 -13.45 11.24
N ASN A 65 -5.18 -13.15 11.94
CA ASN A 65 -4.11 -14.10 12.28
C ASN A 65 -3.51 -14.77 11.04
N MET A 66 -3.42 -14.06 9.92
CA MET A 66 -2.82 -14.62 8.70
C MET A 66 -1.54 -13.91 8.29
N ARG A 67 -0.65 -14.68 7.67
CA ARG A 67 0.52 -14.17 6.96
C ARG A 67 0.36 -14.44 5.46
N LEU A 68 0.39 -13.41 4.64
CA LEU A 68 0.59 -13.54 3.19
C LEU A 68 2.09 -13.46 2.92
N ILE A 69 2.70 -14.56 2.49
CA ILE A 69 4.13 -14.65 2.22
C ILE A 69 4.33 -14.80 0.72
N VAL A 70 4.76 -13.74 0.04
CA VAL A 70 5.18 -13.77 -1.37
C VAL A 70 6.70 -13.89 -1.39
N SER A 71 7.19 -15.10 -1.62
CA SER A 71 8.61 -15.43 -1.57
C SER A 71 9.39 -14.79 -2.73
N LYS A 72 10.66 -14.47 -2.46
CA LYS A 72 11.60 -14.06 -3.52
C LYS A 72 11.58 -15.04 -4.69
N GLY A 73 11.45 -14.50 -5.91
CA GLY A 73 11.35 -15.27 -7.14
C GLY A 73 9.91 -15.45 -7.64
N ALA A 74 8.92 -15.32 -6.75
CA ALA A 74 7.51 -15.35 -7.10
C ALA A 74 6.92 -13.95 -7.27
N THR A 75 5.93 -13.85 -8.15
CA THR A 75 5.12 -12.66 -8.37
C THR A 75 3.65 -13.00 -8.16
N LEU A 76 2.98 -12.26 -7.28
CA LEU A 76 1.52 -12.19 -7.23
C LEU A 76 1.08 -11.12 -8.23
N LEU A 77 0.27 -11.49 -9.21
CA LEU A 77 0.00 -10.68 -10.40
C LEU A 77 -1.48 -10.32 -10.50
N GLY A 78 -1.78 -9.02 -10.55
CA GLY A 78 -3.12 -8.50 -10.67
C GLY A 78 -3.74 -8.76 -12.04
N SER A 79 -4.92 -9.39 -12.05
CA SER A 79 -5.70 -9.66 -13.25
C SER A 79 -6.11 -8.37 -13.97
N THR A 80 -6.14 -8.41 -15.31
CA THR A 80 -6.71 -7.35 -16.16
C THR A 80 -8.14 -7.65 -16.61
N GLU A 81 -8.71 -8.77 -16.16
CA GLU A 81 -10.08 -9.15 -16.46
C GLU A 81 -11.06 -8.38 -15.56
N LEU A 82 -11.78 -7.40 -16.11
CA LEU A 82 -12.68 -6.53 -15.34
C LEU A 82 -13.76 -7.28 -14.55
N SER A 83 -14.15 -8.47 -15.00
CA SER A 83 -15.12 -9.35 -14.33
C SER A 83 -14.61 -9.90 -13.00
N GLU A 84 -13.29 -9.95 -12.79
CA GLU A 84 -12.68 -10.38 -11.53
C GLU A 84 -12.60 -9.26 -10.49
N TRP A 85 -12.84 -8.00 -10.88
CA TRP A 85 -12.73 -6.82 -10.01
C TRP A 85 -14.11 -6.31 -9.59
N PRO A 86 -14.66 -6.85 -8.48
CA PRO A 86 -15.99 -6.47 -8.01
C PRO A 86 -16.02 -5.00 -7.61
N LEU A 87 -17.21 -4.41 -7.71
CA LEU A 87 -17.49 -3.08 -7.17
C LEU A 87 -17.83 -3.19 -5.69
N ILE A 88 -17.22 -2.32 -4.90
CA ILE A 88 -17.47 -2.16 -3.48
C ILE A 88 -17.82 -0.71 -3.16
N ALA A 89 -18.43 -0.49 -2.00
CA ALA A 89 -18.79 0.84 -1.56
C ALA A 89 -17.53 1.75 -1.44
N PRO A 90 -17.68 3.07 -1.66
CA PRO A 90 -16.64 4.02 -1.32
C PRO A 90 -16.35 3.98 0.19
N LEU A 91 -15.18 4.50 0.58
CA LEU A 91 -14.90 4.67 2.00
C LEU A 91 -15.91 5.66 2.63
N PRO A 92 -16.40 5.40 3.86
CA PRO A 92 -17.33 6.30 4.53
C PRO A 92 -16.80 7.74 4.63
N SER A 93 -15.49 7.90 4.84
CA SER A 93 -14.81 9.20 4.91
C SER A 93 -14.70 9.94 3.57
N TYR A 94 -15.09 9.34 2.44
CA TYR A 94 -15.08 9.98 1.12
C TYR A 94 -16.49 10.20 0.59
N GLY A 95 -17.46 9.35 0.97
CA GLY A 95 -18.86 9.41 0.51
C GLY A 95 -19.08 9.00 -0.95
N GLN A 96 -18.04 9.05 -1.77
CA GLN A 96 -18.03 8.63 -3.17
C GLN A 96 -16.64 8.14 -3.59
N GLY A 97 -16.53 7.57 -4.78
CA GLY A 97 -15.25 7.22 -5.37
C GLY A 97 -14.38 8.44 -5.68
N ARG A 98 -13.05 8.25 -5.63
CA ARG A 98 -12.04 9.30 -5.80
C ARG A 98 -11.76 9.70 -7.24
N ASP A 99 -11.75 8.75 -8.18
CA ASP A 99 -11.63 9.06 -9.62
C ASP A 99 -13.01 9.44 -10.20
N HIS A 100 -14.06 8.74 -9.77
CA HIS A 100 -15.42 8.87 -10.28
C HIS A 100 -16.44 8.69 -9.15
N ALA A 101 -17.54 9.45 -9.22
CA ALA A 101 -18.66 9.32 -8.30
C ALA A 101 -19.25 7.90 -8.33
N GLY A 102 -19.73 7.42 -7.18
CA GLY A 102 -20.30 6.08 -7.02
C GLY A 102 -19.33 5.05 -6.41
N PRO A 103 -19.49 3.75 -6.72
CA PRO A 103 -18.67 2.69 -6.13
C PRO A 103 -17.25 2.68 -6.70
N ARG A 104 -16.40 1.83 -6.11
CA ARG A 104 -15.00 1.65 -6.50
C ARG A 104 -14.70 0.18 -6.77
N ARG A 105 -13.67 -0.11 -7.56
CA ARG A 105 -13.13 -1.46 -7.73
C ARG A 105 -12.48 -1.91 -6.42
N ALA A 106 -12.65 -3.18 -6.07
CA ALA A 106 -11.93 -3.77 -4.93
C ALA A 106 -10.41 -3.74 -5.16
N SER A 107 -9.64 -3.63 -4.07
CA SER A 107 -8.18 -3.64 -4.10
C SER A 107 -7.62 -5.05 -4.31
N LEU A 108 -6.46 -5.20 -4.94
CA LEU A 108 -5.91 -6.52 -5.29
C LEU A 108 -5.70 -7.40 -4.04
N VAL A 109 -4.99 -6.85 -3.05
CA VAL A 109 -4.91 -7.42 -1.69
C VAL A 109 -5.74 -6.55 -0.78
N HIS A 110 -6.91 -7.05 -0.37
CA HIS A 110 -7.85 -6.32 0.47
C HIS A 110 -8.02 -6.96 1.85
N GLY A 111 -8.50 -6.21 2.84
CA GLY A 111 -8.86 -6.72 4.15
C GLY A 111 -9.77 -5.76 4.89
N PHE A 112 -10.75 -6.29 5.63
CA PHE A 112 -11.66 -5.47 6.45
C PHE A 112 -11.79 -6.06 7.85
N ASN A 113 -11.68 -5.22 8.88
CA ASN A 113 -11.83 -5.59 10.28
C ASN A 113 -10.90 -6.75 10.72
N LEU A 114 -9.63 -6.68 10.31
CA LEU A 114 -8.64 -7.71 10.58
C LEU A 114 -7.82 -7.39 11.83
N ARG A 115 -7.27 -8.45 12.45
CA ARG A 115 -6.28 -8.36 13.52
C ARG A 115 -5.09 -9.26 13.19
N ASN A 116 -3.87 -8.80 13.49
CA ASN A 116 -2.65 -9.61 13.43
C ASN A 116 -2.42 -10.18 12.02
N VAL A 117 -2.08 -9.30 11.09
CA VAL A 117 -1.89 -9.62 9.67
C VAL A 117 -0.52 -9.16 9.20
N SER A 118 0.21 -10.02 8.49
CA SER A 118 1.48 -9.64 7.85
C SER A 118 1.46 -9.92 6.35
N ILE A 119 2.01 -9.03 5.54
CA ILE A 119 2.24 -9.22 4.09
C ILE A 119 3.74 -9.04 3.83
N SER A 120 4.45 -10.12 3.48
CA SER A 120 5.93 -10.09 3.36
C SER A 120 6.50 -11.16 2.42
N GLY A 121 7.83 -11.33 2.34
CA GLY A 121 8.46 -12.54 1.77
C GLY A 121 9.56 -12.33 0.72
N GLY A 122 9.82 -11.08 0.31
CA GLY A 122 10.89 -10.72 -0.63
C GLY A 122 10.53 -10.87 -2.11
N GLY A 123 9.30 -11.27 -2.43
CA GLY A 123 8.75 -11.38 -3.77
C GLY A 123 8.14 -10.08 -4.29
N ILE A 124 7.39 -10.21 -5.39
CA ILE A 124 6.78 -9.07 -6.11
C ILE A 124 5.25 -9.15 -6.01
N ILE A 125 4.60 -8.00 -5.78
CA ILE A 125 3.17 -7.83 -6.05
C ILE A 125 3.07 -6.81 -7.20
N ASP A 126 2.54 -7.26 -8.34
CA ASP A 126 2.45 -6.47 -9.58
C ASP A 126 0.99 -6.22 -9.93
N GLY A 127 0.55 -4.96 -9.89
CA GLY A 127 -0.84 -4.58 -10.16
C GLY A 127 -1.23 -4.52 -11.63
N GLN A 128 -0.27 -4.71 -12.55
CA GLN A 128 -0.47 -4.53 -14.00
C GLN A 128 -1.10 -3.16 -14.37
N GLY A 129 -0.66 -2.11 -13.67
CA GLY A 129 -1.23 -0.75 -13.70
C GLY A 129 -1.41 -0.12 -15.08
N ALA A 130 -0.58 -0.47 -16.08
CA ALA A 130 -0.70 0.08 -17.44
C ALA A 130 -2.11 -0.09 -18.05
N PHE A 131 -2.78 -1.23 -17.76
CA PHE A 131 -4.16 -1.45 -18.15
C PHE A 131 -5.11 -0.42 -17.52
N TRP A 132 -4.95 -0.17 -16.21
CA TRP A 132 -5.80 0.73 -15.45
C TRP A 132 -5.57 2.20 -15.77
N TRP A 133 -4.31 2.62 -15.94
CA TRP A 133 -3.94 3.99 -16.29
C TRP A 133 -4.41 4.35 -17.69
N GLY A 134 -4.31 3.43 -18.65
CA GLY A 134 -4.85 3.62 -20.00
C GLY A 134 -6.36 3.88 -19.99
N ARG A 135 -7.10 3.16 -19.14
CA ARG A 135 -8.55 3.35 -18.97
C ARG A 135 -8.90 4.64 -18.21
N HIS A 136 -8.09 5.05 -17.24
CA HIS A 136 -8.27 6.32 -16.54
C HIS A 136 -8.10 7.52 -17.49
N ASN A 137 -7.08 7.48 -18.36
CA ASN A 137 -6.79 8.56 -19.30
C ASN A 137 -7.73 8.58 -20.52
N ALA A 138 -8.35 7.44 -20.87
CA ALA A 138 -9.27 7.34 -21.99
C ALA A 138 -10.70 7.73 -21.56
N PRO A 139 -11.34 8.72 -22.23
CA PRO A 139 -12.71 9.12 -21.91
C PRO A 139 -13.67 7.94 -21.87
N HIS A 140 -14.47 7.85 -20.81
CA HIS A 140 -15.51 6.83 -20.59
C HIS A 140 -15.05 5.37 -20.51
N ALA A 141 -13.74 5.09 -20.58
CA ALA A 141 -13.22 3.73 -20.49
C ALA A 141 -13.31 3.20 -19.05
N GLU A 142 -12.88 3.97 -18.06
CA GLU A 142 -13.19 3.67 -16.66
C GLU A 142 -14.39 4.49 -16.17
N LYS A 143 -15.25 3.87 -15.37
CA LYS A 143 -16.47 4.48 -14.84
C LYS A 143 -16.50 4.54 -13.31
N PHE A 144 -15.55 3.87 -12.67
CA PHE A 144 -15.49 3.67 -11.23
C PHE A 144 -14.08 3.99 -10.75
N THR A 145 -13.96 4.30 -9.47
CA THR A 145 -12.62 4.51 -8.89
C THR A 145 -11.81 3.21 -8.95
N ARG A 146 -10.56 3.31 -9.41
CA ARG A 146 -9.64 2.17 -9.51
C ARG A 146 -9.34 1.60 -8.13
N GLY A 147 -9.06 0.30 -8.07
CA GLY A 147 -8.68 -0.37 -6.82
C GLY A 147 -7.23 -0.10 -6.46
N HIS A 148 -6.88 -0.24 -5.19
CA HIS A 148 -5.49 -0.11 -4.74
C HIS A 148 -4.71 -1.41 -4.97
N LEU A 149 -3.38 -1.36 -4.85
CA LEU A 149 -2.59 -2.60 -4.83
C LEU A 149 -2.81 -3.35 -3.51
N ILE A 150 -2.66 -2.66 -2.37
CA ILE A 150 -2.93 -3.18 -1.03
C ILE A 150 -3.82 -2.19 -0.30
N GLU A 151 -4.94 -2.66 0.25
CA GLU A 151 -5.82 -1.85 1.10
C GLU A 151 -6.31 -2.65 2.29
N LEU A 152 -6.11 -2.11 3.49
CA LEU A 152 -6.60 -2.70 4.73
C LEU A 152 -7.48 -1.67 5.41
N VAL A 153 -8.70 -2.07 5.75
CA VAL A 153 -9.73 -1.18 6.28
C VAL A 153 -10.12 -1.62 7.69
N SER A 154 -10.23 -0.68 8.63
CA SER A 154 -10.70 -0.93 10.01
C SER A 154 -9.91 -2.04 10.73
N SER A 155 -8.61 -2.17 10.43
CA SER A 155 -7.80 -3.31 10.85
C SER A 155 -6.71 -2.91 11.86
N ARG A 156 -6.14 -3.87 12.60
CA ARG A 156 -5.10 -3.58 13.59
C ARG A 156 -3.99 -4.61 13.69
N GLN A 157 -2.80 -4.19 14.14
CA GLN A 157 -1.60 -5.02 14.25
C GLN A 157 -1.21 -5.57 12.86
N ILE A 158 -0.75 -4.65 12.01
CA ILE A 158 -0.48 -4.87 10.60
C ILE A 158 1.01 -4.69 10.33
N GLU A 159 1.61 -5.66 9.64
CA GLU A 159 2.97 -5.56 9.12
C GLU A 159 2.98 -5.73 7.59
N ILE A 160 3.61 -4.81 6.87
CA ILE A 160 3.84 -4.92 5.42
C ILE A 160 5.33 -4.72 5.19
N ALA A 161 6.05 -5.80 4.89
CA ALA A 161 7.50 -5.78 5.01
C ALA A 161 8.22 -6.53 3.89
N ASN A 162 9.39 -6.03 3.47
CA ASN A 162 10.30 -6.76 2.59
C ASN A 162 9.62 -7.27 1.30
N LEU A 163 9.05 -6.36 0.51
CA LEU A 163 8.37 -6.66 -0.74
C LEU A 163 8.74 -5.66 -1.82
N THR A 164 8.66 -6.09 -3.07
CA THR A 164 8.64 -5.17 -4.22
C THR A 164 7.21 -5.00 -4.72
N LEU A 165 6.70 -3.79 -4.69
CA LEU A 165 5.34 -3.43 -5.09
C LEU A 165 5.42 -2.62 -6.39
N ILE A 166 4.82 -3.09 -7.48
CA ILE A 166 4.99 -2.45 -8.79
C ILE A 166 3.67 -2.28 -9.52
N ASN A 167 3.64 -1.27 -10.39
CA ASN A 167 2.53 -1.00 -11.31
C ASN A 167 1.16 -1.00 -10.61
N SER A 168 1.03 -0.27 -9.51
CA SER A 168 -0.24 -0.14 -8.81
C SER A 168 -1.32 0.45 -9.73
N PRO A 169 -2.56 -0.07 -9.74
CA PRO A 169 -3.65 0.52 -10.52
C PRO A 169 -3.99 1.97 -10.10
N PHE A 170 -3.85 2.25 -8.80
CA PHE A 170 -4.13 3.51 -8.11
C PHE A 170 -3.14 3.67 -6.95
N TRP A 171 -3.54 4.12 -5.76
CA TRP A 171 -2.63 4.16 -4.59
C TRP A 171 -2.09 2.77 -4.24
N THR A 172 -0.84 2.71 -3.76
CA THR A 172 -0.13 1.43 -3.61
C THR A 172 -0.42 0.75 -2.27
N VAL A 173 -0.22 1.41 -1.14
CA VAL A 173 -0.46 0.85 0.20
C VAL A 173 -1.37 1.76 0.99
N HIS A 174 -2.64 1.36 1.16
CA HIS A 174 -3.68 2.18 1.74
C HIS A 174 -4.28 1.55 3.02
N PRO A 175 -3.66 1.76 4.19
CA PRO A 175 -4.31 1.48 5.47
C PRO A 175 -5.33 2.58 5.78
N ALA A 176 -6.61 2.24 5.76
CA ALA A 176 -7.72 3.13 6.08
C ALA A 176 -8.35 2.73 7.44
N PHE A 177 -8.57 3.67 8.35
CA PHE A 177 -9.14 3.39 9.69
C PHE A 177 -8.38 2.34 10.49
N CYS A 178 -7.08 2.20 10.25
CA CYS A 178 -6.26 1.17 10.88
C CYS A 178 -5.60 1.66 12.17
N LYS A 179 -5.07 0.72 12.95
CA LYS A 179 -4.28 0.99 14.14
C LYS A 179 -3.07 0.06 14.23
N ASP A 180 -1.92 0.55 14.67
CA ASP A 180 -0.70 -0.26 14.84
C ASP A 180 -0.29 -0.85 13.47
N VAL A 181 0.19 0.03 12.60
CA VAL A 181 0.57 -0.26 11.22
C VAL A 181 2.06 -0.03 11.05
N HIS A 182 2.76 -1.07 10.60
CA HIS A 182 4.18 -1.03 10.37
C HIS A 182 4.47 -1.40 8.91
N ALA A 183 5.04 -0.48 8.14
CA ALA A 183 5.39 -0.73 6.74
C ALA A 183 6.86 -0.37 6.48
N HIS A 184 7.67 -1.37 6.16
CA HIS A 184 9.12 -1.19 6.10
C HIS A 184 9.84 -2.08 5.08
N HIS A 185 11.03 -1.64 4.67
CA HIS A 185 11.84 -2.38 3.70
C HIS A 185 11.07 -2.67 2.38
N LEU A 186 10.15 -1.77 2.01
CA LEU A 186 9.41 -1.86 0.77
C LEU A 186 10.18 -1.21 -0.37
N THR A 187 10.10 -1.83 -1.55
CA THR A 187 10.51 -1.20 -2.81
C THR A 187 9.25 -0.95 -3.64
N ILE A 188 8.77 0.29 -3.68
CA ILE A 188 7.59 0.69 -4.45
C ILE A 188 8.05 1.32 -5.77
N LEU A 189 7.64 0.73 -6.90
CA LEU A 189 8.05 1.16 -8.24
C LEU A 189 6.83 1.34 -9.16
N ASN A 190 6.37 2.58 -9.26
CA ASN A 190 5.39 3.01 -10.25
C ASN A 190 6.05 3.98 -11.26
N PRO A 191 5.70 3.93 -12.56
CA PRO A 191 6.19 4.88 -13.55
C PRO A 191 5.89 6.33 -13.17
N ARG A 192 6.79 7.27 -13.48
CA ARG A 192 6.63 8.70 -13.10
C ARG A 192 5.45 9.40 -13.76
N ASP A 193 4.90 8.82 -14.81
CA ASP A 193 3.75 9.27 -15.57
C ASP A 193 2.47 8.48 -15.26
N SER A 194 2.53 7.54 -14.31
CA SER A 194 1.34 6.79 -13.88
C SER A 194 0.46 7.62 -12.93
N PRO A 195 -0.83 7.80 -13.24
CA PRO A 195 -1.73 8.69 -12.48
C PRO A 195 -2.14 8.10 -11.13
N ASN A 196 -1.99 8.91 -10.07
CA ASN A 196 -2.44 8.62 -8.70
C ASN A 196 -1.84 7.33 -8.13
N THR A 197 -0.52 7.18 -8.29
CA THR A 197 0.22 6.00 -7.85
C THR A 197 1.05 6.28 -6.60
N ASP A 198 0.40 6.88 -5.61
CA ASP A 198 0.94 7.19 -4.29
C ASP A 198 1.60 5.95 -3.66
N GLY A 199 2.64 6.17 -2.85
CA GLY A 199 3.39 5.10 -2.22
C GLY A 199 2.66 4.48 -1.02
N ILE A 200 2.60 5.21 0.09
CA ILE A 200 1.92 4.75 1.32
C ILE A 200 1.00 5.84 1.84
N ASP A 201 -0.26 5.48 2.05
CA ASP A 201 -1.37 6.40 2.33
C ASP A 201 -2.04 6.08 3.66
N PRO A 202 -1.48 6.44 4.83
CA PRO A 202 -2.23 6.35 6.07
C PRO A 202 -3.45 7.26 6.04
N ASP A 203 -4.65 6.68 5.94
CA ASP A 203 -5.92 7.40 5.92
C ASP A 203 -6.72 7.12 7.19
N SER A 204 -7.00 8.16 7.98
CA SER A 204 -7.76 8.04 9.23
C SER A 204 -7.17 6.98 10.18
N THR A 205 -5.83 6.82 10.16
CA THR A 205 -5.10 5.69 10.74
C THR A 205 -4.18 6.16 11.88
N SER A 206 -4.05 5.33 12.91
CA SER A 206 -3.28 5.67 14.12
C SER A 206 -2.15 4.71 14.46
N ASP A 207 -1.12 5.24 15.12
CA ASP A 207 0.05 4.48 15.58
C ASP A 207 0.76 3.80 14.39
N VAL A 208 1.38 4.61 13.54
CA VAL A 208 1.98 4.19 12.26
C VAL A 208 3.48 4.39 12.28
N VAL A 209 4.21 3.39 11.82
CA VAL A 209 5.67 3.45 11.62
C VAL A 209 5.98 3.08 10.17
N LEU A 210 6.58 4.01 9.43
CA LEU A 210 6.99 3.83 8.04
C LEU A 210 8.51 4.04 7.95
N HIS A 211 9.28 3.02 7.59
CA HIS A 211 10.74 3.21 7.50
C HIS A 211 11.49 2.27 6.56
N ASP A 212 12.74 2.63 6.23
CA ASP A 212 13.61 1.85 5.35
C ASP A 212 12.96 1.55 3.97
N ASN A 213 12.12 2.47 3.48
CA ASN A 213 11.39 2.28 2.23
C ASN A 213 12.13 2.96 1.07
N TYR A 214 12.11 2.34 -0.11
CA TYR A 214 12.45 2.98 -1.37
C TYR A 214 11.19 3.14 -2.21
N ILE A 215 10.82 4.37 -2.53
CA ILE A 215 9.57 4.70 -3.19
C ILE A 215 9.87 5.54 -4.42
N SER A 216 9.54 5.01 -5.60
CA SER A 216 9.58 5.71 -6.88
C SER A 216 8.18 5.67 -7.47
N THR A 217 7.52 6.82 -7.56
CA THR A 217 6.08 6.91 -7.89
C THR A 217 5.79 8.01 -8.89
N GLY A 218 4.60 7.96 -9.49
CA GLY A 218 4.05 9.05 -10.30
C GLY A 218 3.51 10.20 -9.46
N ASP A 219 3.11 9.89 -8.21
CA ASP A 219 2.47 10.81 -7.27
C ASP A 219 3.23 10.85 -5.93
N ASP A 220 2.60 11.26 -4.84
CA ASP A 220 3.21 11.37 -3.52
C ASP A 220 3.84 10.05 -3.02
N CYS A 221 4.99 10.14 -2.35
CA CYS A 221 5.60 8.98 -1.72
C CYS A 221 4.84 8.50 -0.49
N HIS A 222 4.54 9.45 0.40
CA HIS A 222 3.78 9.24 1.62
C HIS A 222 2.70 10.31 1.66
N ALA A 223 1.43 9.91 1.54
CA ALA A 223 0.31 10.84 1.55
C ALA A 223 -0.58 10.57 2.77
N ILE A 224 -0.46 11.43 3.78
CA ILE A 224 -1.22 11.27 5.02
C ILE A 224 -2.59 11.92 4.83
N LYS A 225 -3.63 11.11 4.95
CA LYS A 225 -5.02 11.48 4.68
C LYS A 225 -5.91 11.20 5.89
N SER A 226 -7.13 11.71 5.88
CA SER A 226 -8.15 11.48 6.89
C SER A 226 -9.54 11.88 6.35
N GLY A 227 -9.89 11.44 5.14
CA GLY A 227 -11.19 11.71 4.55
C GLY A 227 -11.37 13.04 3.81
N TRP A 228 -12.37 13.06 2.94
CA TRP A 228 -12.63 14.10 1.96
C TRP A 228 -13.88 14.92 2.30
N ASP A 229 -13.72 16.24 2.32
CA ASP A 229 -14.74 17.25 2.52
C ASP A 229 -15.74 16.93 3.65
N ALA A 230 -17.04 17.13 3.39
CA ALA A 230 -18.10 16.92 4.38
C ALA A 230 -18.14 15.48 4.90
N SER A 231 -17.88 14.48 4.06
CA SER A 231 -17.85 13.07 4.47
C SER A 231 -16.72 12.81 5.47
N GLY A 232 -15.53 13.35 5.21
CA GLY A 232 -14.38 13.23 6.11
C GLY A 232 -14.60 13.97 7.42
N TYR A 233 -15.16 15.19 7.35
CA TYR A 233 -15.51 15.98 8.53
C TYR A 233 -16.56 15.27 9.41
N GLN A 234 -17.62 14.73 8.81
CA GLN A 234 -18.67 13.99 9.52
C GLN A 234 -18.14 12.69 10.15
N THR A 235 -17.26 11.99 9.43
CA THR A 235 -16.61 10.78 9.95
C THR A 235 -15.71 11.13 11.14
N GLY A 236 -14.96 12.23 11.07
CA GLY A 236 -14.27 12.82 12.23
C GLY A 236 -13.17 11.95 12.82
N VAL A 237 -12.57 11.05 12.03
CA VAL A 237 -11.47 10.18 12.47
C VAL A 237 -10.14 10.72 11.94
N PRO A 238 -9.22 11.19 12.80
CA PRO A 238 -7.95 11.73 12.35
C PRO A 238 -6.92 10.65 12.04
N SER A 239 -5.98 10.97 11.16
CA SER A 239 -4.69 10.27 11.08
C SER A 239 -3.74 10.80 12.14
N ARG A 240 -3.16 9.94 12.98
CA ARG A 240 -2.33 10.39 14.10
C ARG A 240 -1.24 9.45 14.56
N ASN A 241 -0.22 10.00 15.24
CA ASN A 241 0.93 9.25 15.76
C ASN A 241 1.66 8.49 14.64
N ILE A 242 2.11 9.23 13.63
CA ILE A 242 2.76 8.67 12.44
C ILE A 242 4.24 9.03 12.50
N SER A 243 5.12 8.03 12.42
CA SER A 243 6.57 8.23 12.31
C SER A 243 7.06 7.73 10.96
N ILE A 244 7.72 8.60 10.21
CA ILE A 244 8.30 8.30 8.89
C ILE A 244 9.80 8.55 8.98
N TYR A 245 10.62 7.53 8.73
CA TYR A 245 12.07 7.73 8.76
C TYR A 245 12.85 6.82 7.84
N ASP A 246 14.06 7.23 7.47
CA ASP A 246 14.97 6.44 6.62
C ASP A 246 14.34 5.98 5.28
N THR A 247 13.41 6.77 4.74
CA THR A 247 12.81 6.54 3.41
C THR A 247 13.61 7.30 2.34
N PHE A 248 13.76 6.67 1.17
CA PHE A 248 14.23 7.33 -0.04
C PHE A 248 13.10 7.45 -1.09
N CYS A 249 12.92 8.66 -1.62
CA CYS A 249 11.81 9.05 -2.48
C CYS A 249 12.24 9.57 -3.84
N GLU A 250 11.75 8.96 -4.92
CA GLU A 250 11.92 9.40 -6.30
C GLU A 250 10.58 9.75 -6.95
N THR A 251 10.09 10.96 -6.70
CA THR A 251 8.82 11.47 -7.25
C THR A 251 8.96 12.89 -7.79
N ARG A 252 7.99 13.34 -8.62
CA ARG A 252 7.81 14.75 -8.99
C ARG A 252 6.84 15.49 -8.05
N ALA A 253 6.08 14.75 -7.25
CA ALA A 253 5.16 15.29 -6.24
C ALA A 253 5.90 15.44 -4.89
N ALA A 254 5.31 15.05 -3.76
CA ALA A 254 5.92 15.17 -2.44
C ALA A 254 6.61 13.88 -1.97
N ALA A 255 7.73 14.03 -1.26
CA ALA A 255 8.25 12.92 -0.45
C ALA A 255 7.33 12.60 0.74
N VAL A 256 6.76 13.64 1.37
CA VAL A 256 5.69 13.50 2.36
C VAL A 256 4.67 14.62 2.11
N CYS A 257 3.42 14.23 1.93
CA CYS A 257 2.27 15.11 1.78
C CYS A 257 1.32 14.90 2.97
N ILE A 258 0.76 16.00 3.48
CA ILE A 258 -0.37 15.95 4.41
C ILE A 258 -1.58 16.51 3.66
N GLY A 259 -2.50 15.62 3.27
CA GLY A 259 -3.70 15.93 2.49
C GLY A 259 -3.65 15.44 1.03
N SER A 260 -4.47 16.01 0.14
CA SER A 260 -5.46 17.06 0.41
C SER A 260 -6.69 16.59 1.19
N GLU A 261 -6.98 15.29 1.19
CA GLU A 261 -8.12 14.69 1.88
C GLU A 261 -7.84 14.56 3.38
N MET A 262 -7.90 15.66 4.13
CA MET A 262 -7.53 15.71 5.55
C MET A 262 -8.66 16.20 6.47
N SER A 263 -9.93 16.06 6.06
CA SER A 263 -11.07 16.70 6.73
C SER A 263 -11.36 16.14 8.13
N GLY A 264 -11.01 14.88 8.39
CA GLY A 264 -11.03 14.25 9.72
C GLY A 264 -9.90 14.67 10.66
N GLY A 265 -8.89 15.41 10.17
CA GLY A 265 -7.75 15.91 10.92
C GLY A 265 -6.47 15.07 10.81
N VAL A 266 -5.31 15.73 10.92
CA VAL A 266 -3.99 15.07 10.97
C VAL A 266 -3.16 15.62 12.14
N GLU A 267 -2.63 14.72 12.98
CA GLU A 267 -1.96 15.09 14.23
C GLU A 267 -0.71 14.25 14.54
N ASN A 268 0.33 14.86 15.14
CA ASN A 268 1.53 14.14 15.62
C ASN A 268 2.18 13.25 14.53
N VAL A 269 2.48 13.88 13.40
CA VAL A 269 3.29 13.29 12.32
C VAL A 269 4.75 13.71 12.54
N ARG A 270 5.66 12.74 12.60
CA ARG A 270 7.11 12.95 12.74
C ARG A 270 7.79 12.40 11.50
N VAL A 271 8.64 13.21 10.89
CA VAL A 271 9.45 12.84 9.72
C VAL A 271 10.91 13.09 10.04
N SER A 272 11.78 12.11 9.85
CA SER A 272 13.23 12.27 10.02
C SER A 272 13.99 11.47 8.97
N ALA A 273 15.04 12.03 8.37
CA ALA A 273 15.84 11.34 7.35
C ALA A 273 15.05 10.84 6.10
N ALA A 274 13.92 11.46 5.76
CA ALA A 274 13.24 11.26 4.48
C ALA A 274 13.96 12.04 3.37
N ARG A 275 14.59 11.32 2.43
CA ARG A 275 15.41 11.90 1.36
C ARG A 275 14.62 11.88 0.04
N GLN A 276 14.58 13.00 -0.69
CA GLN A 276 13.89 13.09 -1.96
C GLN A 276 14.84 13.39 -3.12
N CYS A 277 14.62 12.72 -4.25
CA CYS A 277 15.26 13.01 -5.53
C CYS A 277 14.19 13.30 -6.61
N ALA A 278 14.12 14.57 -7.03
CA ALA A 278 13.25 14.98 -8.13
C ALA A 278 13.72 14.46 -9.49
N LYS A 279 15.01 14.11 -9.64
CA LYS A 279 15.59 13.56 -10.87
C LYS A 279 15.57 12.02 -10.85
N ARG A 280 15.38 11.39 -12.00
CA ARG A 280 15.40 9.92 -12.11
C ARG A 280 16.84 9.42 -12.00
N LEU A 281 17.15 8.57 -11.01
CA LEU A 281 18.45 7.91 -10.97
C LEU A 281 18.53 6.77 -12.01
N GLY A 282 19.74 6.50 -12.52
CA GLY A 282 20.02 5.43 -13.47
C GLY A 282 19.80 4.02 -12.88
N ARG A 283 19.64 2.98 -13.72
CA ARG A 283 19.36 1.60 -13.28
C ARG A 283 20.43 1.04 -12.31
N ASN A 284 21.67 1.49 -12.40
CA ASN A 284 22.77 1.02 -11.55
C ASN A 284 22.70 1.60 -10.13
N ALA A 285 22.17 2.81 -9.93
CA ALA A 285 21.97 3.38 -8.59
C ALA A 285 20.89 2.62 -7.80
N ARG A 286 19.88 2.07 -8.49
CA ARG A 286 18.81 1.24 -7.92
C ARG A 286 19.30 -0.12 -7.36
N ARG A 287 20.49 -0.59 -7.78
CA ARG A 287 21.04 -1.90 -7.39
C ARG A 287 21.95 -1.86 -6.16
N VAL A 288 22.42 -0.69 -5.73
CA VAL A 288 23.42 -0.52 -4.66
C VAL A 288 22.76 -0.45 -3.26
N HIS A 289 21.49 -0.83 -3.14
CA HIS A 289 20.62 -0.61 -1.98
C HIS A 289 20.93 -1.41 -0.68
N ARG A 290 22.21 -1.75 -0.44
CA ARG A 290 22.68 -2.39 0.80
C ARG A 290 23.82 -1.66 1.52
N ARG A 291 24.34 -0.54 1.01
CA ARG A 291 25.39 0.24 1.69
C ARG A 291 25.03 1.71 1.73
N ARG A 292 25.16 2.31 2.91
CA ARG A 292 24.96 3.73 3.23
C ARG A 292 25.40 4.64 2.09
N TRP A 293 24.51 5.53 1.69
CA TRP A 293 24.83 6.62 0.77
C TRP A 293 25.07 7.91 1.56
N ALA A 294 26.33 8.36 1.52
CA ALA A 294 26.76 9.69 1.90
C ALA A 294 26.68 10.64 0.70
N ASP A 295 26.48 11.91 1.02
CA ASP A 295 26.72 13.12 0.24
C ASP A 295 25.66 13.55 -0.79
N GLY A 296 24.98 14.66 -0.46
CA GLY A 296 24.21 15.48 -1.39
C GLY A 296 22.70 15.64 -1.13
N MET A 297 22.18 15.29 0.05
CA MET A 297 20.73 15.28 0.33
C MET A 297 20.38 16.20 1.49
N GLY A 298 19.32 17.02 1.33
CA GLY A 298 18.80 17.87 2.40
C GLY A 298 18.39 17.04 3.62
N GLU A 299 18.88 17.42 4.80
CA GLU A 299 18.53 16.78 6.05
C GLU A 299 17.14 17.22 6.51
N GLY A 300 16.30 16.23 6.86
CA GLY A 300 14.90 16.45 7.22
C GLY A 300 14.71 17.22 8.53
N GLY A 301 13.79 18.17 8.53
CA GLY A 301 13.39 18.92 9.71
C GLY A 301 12.32 18.19 10.54
N TYR A 302 12.32 18.46 11.85
CA TYR A 302 11.25 18.06 12.76
C TYR A 302 10.01 18.92 12.50
N MET A 303 8.87 18.29 12.22
CA MET A 303 7.56 18.94 12.30
C MET A 303 6.71 18.25 13.35
N ASN A 304 6.07 19.04 14.21
CA ASN A 304 4.95 18.61 15.03
C ASN A 304 3.71 19.27 14.44
N ALA A 305 3.16 18.68 13.37
CA ALA A 305 2.02 19.26 12.69
C ALA A 305 0.72 18.84 13.38
N ARG A 306 -0.02 19.83 13.92
CA ARG A 306 -1.49 19.78 13.96
C ARG A 306 -1.95 20.55 12.72
N ALA A 307 -2.33 19.85 11.67
CA ALA A 307 -2.73 20.47 10.43
C ALA A 307 -4.27 20.42 10.30
N ARG A 308 -4.88 21.61 10.23
CA ARG A 308 -6.27 21.80 9.74
C ARG A 308 -6.31 22.38 8.31
N ALA A 309 -5.16 22.46 7.65
CA ALA A 309 -4.98 22.89 6.26
C ALA A 309 -3.83 22.09 5.61
N CYS A 310 -3.86 21.93 4.29
CA CYS A 310 -2.88 21.13 3.54
C CYS A 310 -1.45 21.69 3.67
N ALA A 311 -0.47 20.79 3.81
CA ALA A 311 0.94 21.13 3.89
C ALA A 311 1.81 20.16 3.06
N TRP A 312 2.71 20.73 2.26
CA TRP A 312 3.73 20.00 1.49
C TRP A 312 5.07 20.07 2.21
N LEU A 313 5.76 18.94 2.33
CA LEU A 313 7.16 18.90 2.72
C LEU A 313 8.01 18.69 1.48
N CYS A 314 8.69 19.75 1.05
CA CYS A 314 9.66 19.70 -0.04
C CYS A 314 11.08 19.51 0.55
N ALA A 315 11.96 18.84 -0.20
CA ALA A 315 13.33 18.43 0.18
C ALA A 315 14.28 19.52 0.75
N CYS A 316 13.84 20.77 0.82
CA CYS A 316 14.58 21.92 1.36
C CYS A 316 14.23 22.27 2.82
N GLY A 317 13.55 21.39 3.56
CA GLY A 317 13.25 21.60 4.99
C GLY A 317 12.27 22.74 5.30
N ARG A 318 11.55 23.25 4.30
CA ARG A 318 10.47 24.23 4.49
C ARG A 318 9.13 23.53 4.32
N ALA A 319 8.29 23.62 5.35
CA ALA A 319 6.87 23.36 5.22
C ALA A 319 6.27 24.41 4.29
N CYS A 320 5.77 23.98 3.13
CA CYS A 320 4.97 24.83 2.27
C CYS A 320 3.50 24.60 2.65
N LEU A 321 2.86 25.59 3.26
CA LEU A 321 1.41 25.63 3.37
C LEU A 321 0.82 25.68 1.94
N CYS A 322 -0.24 24.90 1.67
CA CYS A 322 -0.95 25.02 0.40
C CYS A 322 -1.54 26.43 0.23
N LYS A 323 -1.52 26.92 -1.02
CA LYS A 323 -2.45 27.94 -1.48
C LYS A 323 -3.85 27.34 -1.63
#